data_AF-A0A8C2QIJ5-F1
#
_entry.id   AF-A0A8C2QIJ5-F1
#
_cell.length_a   1.000
_cell.length_b   1.000
_cell.length_c   1.000
_cell.angle_alpha   90.00
_cell.angle_beta   90.00
_cell.angle_gamma   90.00
#
_symmetry.space_group_name_H-M   'P 1'
#
loop_
_entity.id
_entity.type
_entity.pdbx_description
1 polymer ?
#
loop_
_entity_poly.entity_id
_entity_poly.type
_entity_poly.pdbx_seq_one_letter_code
_entity_poly.pdbx_strand_id
1 'polypeptide(L)'
;MERTALAVCEILRYLIIHWKCETGIVKGALLEGQLMISIEALSSKRLPNSLHCAITIASTGNIYGGLVFKKFLQEIQSVLPRFSAKLTWASEEGDHSQDTSSVTPFQVIFKADESPQSLKKDCLIIKQFLRKVIIVHQKLKFNFHLTVNGIRSAEIFGSGREG
;
A
#
# COMPACT_ATOMS: atom_id res chain seq x y z
N MET A 1 -1.79 -10.79 17.94
CA MET A 1 -1.93 -10.99 16.49
C MET A 1 -1.69 -9.63 15.84
N GLU A 2 -0.68 -9.54 14.99
CA GLU A 2 -0.19 -8.32 14.32
C GLU A 2 -1.16 -7.89 13.22
N ARG A 3 -2.12 -7.04 13.59
CA ARG A 3 -3.27 -6.73 12.72
C ARG A 3 -2.79 -5.88 11.56
N THR A 4 -2.10 -4.78 11.85
CA THR A 4 -1.64 -3.84 10.81
C THR A 4 -0.73 -4.50 9.77
N ALA A 5 0.27 -5.28 10.18
CA ALA A 5 1.18 -5.91 9.22
C ALA A 5 0.48 -6.92 8.30
N LEU A 6 -0.45 -7.72 8.83
CA LEU A 6 -1.21 -8.67 8.03
C LEU A 6 -2.04 -7.94 6.96
N ALA A 7 -2.75 -6.87 7.34
CA ALA A 7 -3.53 -6.07 6.39
C ALA A 7 -2.66 -5.49 5.27
N VAL A 8 -1.54 -4.86 5.62
CA VAL A 8 -0.62 -4.29 4.64
C VAL A 8 -0.07 -5.38 3.72
N CYS A 9 0.37 -6.51 4.27
CA CYS A 9 0.93 -7.60 3.47
C CYS A 9 -0.11 -8.22 2.53
N GLU A 10 -1.36 -8.41 2.95
CA GLU A 10 -2.43 -8.95 2.10
C GLU A 10 -2.78 -7.99 0.96
N ILE A 11 -2.94 -6.70 1.24
CA ILE A 11 -3.18 -5.68 0.21
C ILE A 11 -2.03 -5.66 -0.80
N LEU A 12 -0.78 -5.65 -0.31
CA LEU A 12 0.39 -5.67 -1.20
C LEU A 12 0.47 -6.96 -2.01
N ARG A 13 0.21 -8.13 -1.42
CA ARG A 13 0.17 -9.42 -2.15
C ARG A 13 -0.83 -9.35 -3.29
N TYR A 14 -2.04 -8.88 -3.01
CA TYR A 14 -3.07 -8.71 -4.03
C TYR A 14 -2.58 -7.81 -5.17
N LEU A 15 -2.09 -6.60 -4.83
CA LEU A 15 -1.61 -5.64 -5.81
C LEU A 15 -0.50 -6.23 -6.68
N ILE A 16 0.47 -6.94 -6.08
CA ILE A 16 1.59 -7.56 -6.79
C ILE A 16 1.12 -8.67 -7.74
N ILE A 17 0.16 -9.50 -7.32
CA ILE A 17 -0.41 -10.58 -8.14
C ILE A 17 -1.15 -9.98 -9.34
N HIS A 18 -2.01 -9.00 -9.11
CA HIS A 18 -2.78 -8.37 -10.17
C HIS A 18 -1.92 -7.58 -11.14
N TRP A 19 -0.87 -6.91 -10.64
CA TRP A 19 0.15 -6.27 -11.49
C TRP A 19 0.80 -7.29 -12.45
N LYS A 20 1.04 -8.53 -12.02
CA LYS A 20 1.63 -9.58 -12.87
C LYS A 20 0.68 -10.04 -13.98
N CYS A 21 -0.62 -10.21 -13.70
CA CYS A 21 -1.58 -10.78 -14.66
C CYS A 21 -1.77 -9.96 -15.94
N GLU A 22 -1.55 -8.65 -15.90
CA GLU A 22 -1.75 -7.75 -17.04
C GLU A 22 -0.54 -7.69 -17.98
N THR A 23 0.64 -8.07 -17.50
CA THR A 23 1.87 -8.14 -18.31
C THR A 23 1.88 -9.26 -19.35
N GLY A 24 0.88 -10.16 -19.32
CA GLY A 24 0.68 -11.18 -20.34
C GLY A 24 0.10 -10.65 -21.66
N ILE A 25 -0.48 -9.43 -21.69
CA ILE A 25 -1.26 -8.93 -22.84
C ILE A 25 -0.51 -7.85 -23.64
N VAL A 26 0.38 -7.05 -23.03
CA VAL A 26 1.08 -5.96 -23.73
C VAL A 26 2.58 -6.26 -23.82
N LYS A 27 3.01 -6.81 -24.96
CA LYS A 27 4.42 -6.78 -25.39
C LYS A 27 4.88 -5.32 -25.42
N GLY A 28 5.70 -4.88 -24.47
CA GLY A 28 6.53 -3.69 -24.69
C GLY A 28 7.00 -2.89 -23.48
N ALA A 29 6.29 -2.85 -22.35
CA ALA A 29 6.73 -2.04 -21.21
C ALA A 29 6.40 -2.73 -19.88
N LEU A 30 7.41 -3.35 -19.26
CA LEU A 30 7.32 -3.72 -17.85
C LEU A 30 7.28 -2.43 -17.03
N LEU A 31 6.09 -2.01 -16.60
CA LEU A 31 5.89 -0.80 -15.82
C LEU A 31 6.74 -0.87 -14.54
N GLU A 32 7.60 0.14 -14.36
CA GLU A 32 8.31 0.38 -13.12
C GLU A 32 7.27 0.78 -12.07
N GLY A 33 7.01 -0.13 -11.12
CA GLY A 33 5.94 0.05 -10.15
C GLY A 33 6.46 0.68 -8.88
N GLN A 34 6.00 1.91 -8.58
CA GLN A 34 6.32 2.57 -7.32
C GLN A 34 5.11 2.59 -6.39
N LEU A 35 5.25 1.90 -5.26
CA LEU A 35 4.24 1.83 -4.21
C LEU A 35 4.71 2.59 -2.97
N MET A 36 3.85 3.44 -2.43
CA MET A 36 4.05 4.14 -1.18
C MET A 36 3.28 3.43 -0.08
N ILE A 37 3.91 3.16 1.06
CA ILE A 37 3.28 2.71 2.28
C ILE A 37 3.59 3.74 3.35
N SER A 38 2.58 4.41 3.89
CA SER A 38 2.72 5.36 4.99
C SER A 38 1.93 4.88 6.21
N ILE A 39 2.53 4.97 7.38
CA ILE A 39 1.87 4.73 8.66
C ILE A 39 2.02 6.00 9.50
N GLU A 40 0.92 6.67 9.77
CA GLU A 40 0.85 7.82 10.65
C GLU A 40 0.20 7.40 11.97
N ALA A 41 0.96 7.46 13.07
CA ALA A 41 0.54 7.03 14.39
C ALA A 41 0.54 8.21 15.37
N LEU A 42 -0.61 8.46 15.99
CA LEU A 42 -0.80 9.51 16.98
C LEU A 42 -1.19 8.92 18.33
N SER A 43 -0.57 9.41 19.40
CA SER A 43 -0.90 8.97 20.76
C SER A 43 -2.35 9.30 21.10
N SER A 44 -3.07 8.29 21.59
CA SER A 44 -4.43 8.45 22.08
C SER A 44 -4.44 9.34 23.31
N LYS A 45 -5.22 10.43 23.26
CA LYS A 45 -5.47 11.27 24.45
C LYS A 45 -6.33 10.54 25.50
N ARG A 46 -7.06 9.50 25.10
CA ARG A 46 -8.06 8.82 25.95
C ARG A 46 -7.53 7.55 26.60
N LEU A 47 -6.57 6.86 25.97
CA LEU A 47 -6.04 5.59 26.47
C LEU A 47 -4.51 5.63 26.51
N PRO A 48 -3.88 5.50 27.70
CA PRO A 48 -2.43 5.41 27.78
C PRO A 48 -1.94 4.16 27.03
N ASN A 49 -0.78 4.27 26.37
CA ASN A 49 -0.16 3.21 25.57
C ASN A 49 -0.96 2.73 24.34
N SER A 50 -1.83 3.58 23.78
CA SER A 50 -2.54 3.34 22.53
C SER A 50 -2.19 4.39 21.48
N LEU A 51 -1.99 3.93 20.24
CA LEU A 51 -1.73 4.76 19.05
C LEU A 51 -2.89 4.59 18.07
N HIS A 52 -3.46 5.72 17.65
CA HIS A 52 -4.36 5.81 16.51
C HIS A 52 -3.51 5.83 15.25
N CYS A 53 -3.53 4.74 14.49
CA CYS A 53 -2.75 4.59 13.27
C CYS A 53 -3.65 4.81 12.04
N ALA A 54 -3.24 5.69 11.14
CA ALA A 54 -3.74 5.80 9.78
C ALA A 54 -2.69 5.21 8.84
N ILE A 55 -3.08 4.18 8.09
CA ILE A 55 -2.22 3.48 7.15
C ILE A 55 -2.68 3.85 5.74
N THR A 56 -1.74 4.26 4.90
CA THR A 56 -1.97 4.62 3.51
C THR A 56 -1.10 3.76 2.61
N ILE A 57 -1.70 3.13 1.60
CA ILE A 57 -0.99 2.45 0.51
C ILE A 57 -1.38 3.15 -0.78
N ALA A 58 -0.40 3.65 -1.54
CA ALA A 58 -0.66 4.39 -2.79
C ALA A 58 0.28 3.96 -3.91
N SER A 59 -0.10 4.17 -5.16
CA SER A 59 0.75 4.00 -6.34
C SER A 59 0.85 5.30 -7.10
N THR A 60 2.06 5.67 -7.51
CA THR A 60 2.32 6.83 -8.39
C THR A 60 2.37 6.45 -9.87
N GLY A 61 2.30 5.14 -10.18
CA GLY A 61 2.35 4.61 -11.55
C GLY A 61 1.04 3.99 -12.02
N ASN A 62 0.92 3.85 -13.34
CA ASN A 62 -0.21 3.20 -13.99
C ASN A 62 -0.39 1.77 -13.47
N ILE A 63 -1.47 1.49 -12.72
CA ILE A 63 -1.88 0.12 -12.39
C ILE A 63 -3.02 -0.35 -13.33
N TYR A 64 -3.13 0.23 -14.53
CA TYR A 64 -4.13 -0.21 -15.50
C TYR A 64 -3.63 -1.29 -16.44
N GLY A 65 -4.29 -2.42 -16.28
CA GLY A 65 -4.63 -3.40 -17.31
C GLY A 65 -5.91 -4.16 -16.95
N GLY A 66 -6.86 -3.53 -16.24
CA GLY A 66 -8.16 -4.14 -15.94
C GLY A 66 -8.45 -4.51 -14.48
N LEU A 67 -7.73 -3.95 -13.50
CA LEU A 67 -8.10 -4.09 -12.08
C LEU A 67 -9.49 -3.47 -11.82
N VAL A 68 -10.53 -4.31 -11.77
CA VAL A 68 -11.91 -3.88 -11.49
C VAL A 68 -11.99 -3.46 -10.02
N PHE A 69 -11.88 -2.16 -9.75
CA PHE A 69 -11.88 -1.56 -8.42
C PHE A 69 -12.96 -2.14 -7.50
N LYS A 70 -14.19 -2.32 -8.00
CA LYS A 70 -15.29 -2.90 -7.21
C LYS A 70 -15.02 -4.33 -6.73
N LYS A 71 -14.37 -5.16 -7.56
CA LYS A 71 -13.97 -6.52 -7.18
C LYS A 71 -12.82 -6.50 -6.18
N PHE A 72 -11.81 -5.66 -6.42
CA PHE A 72 -10.71 -5.46 -5.47
C PHE A 72 -11.20 -4.99 -4.10
N LEU A 73 -12.09 -3.98 -4.08
CA LEU A 73 -12.72 -3.50 -2.86
C LEU A 73 -13.44 -4.63 -2.14
N GLN A 74 -14.28 -5.40 -2.86
CA GLN A 74 -15.04 -6.51 -2.27
C GLN A 74 -14.12 -7.60 -1.70
N GLU A 75 -13.09 -7.99 -2.47
CA GLU A 75 -12.12 -9.02 -2.07
C GLU A 75 -11.31 -8.54 -0.86
N ILE A 76 -10.74 -7.34 -0.90
CA ILE A 76 -9.98 -6.77 0.21
C ILE A 76 -10.86 -6.49 1.44
N GLN A 77 -12.07 -5.94 1.28
CA GLN A 77 -12.98 -5.73 2.42
C GLN A 77 -13.35 -7.06 3.09
N SER A 78 -13.53 -8.13 2.32
CA SER A 78 -13.80 -9.47 2.87
C SER A 78 -12.61 -10.04 3.66
N VAL A 79 -11.39 -9.65 3.30
CA VAL A 79 -10.13 -10.06 3.96
C VAL A 79 -9.75 -9.13 5.13
N LEU A 80 -10.32 -7.91 5.19
CA LEU A 80 -10.07 -6.90 6.22
C LEU A 80 -11.22 -6.73 7.26
N PRO A 81 -11.97 -7.76 7.71
CA PRO A 81 -13.15 -7.57 8.56
C PRO A 81 -12.84 -7.05 9.99
N ARG A 82 -11.60 -6.67 10.28
CA ARG A 82 -11.13 -6.20 11.60
C ARG A 82 -10.54 -4.79 11.61
N PHE A 83 -10.45 -4.11 10.47
CA PHE A 83 -9.93 -2.74 10.39
C PHE A 83 -11.10 -1.78 10.22
N SER A 84 -11.08 -0.64 10.93
CA SER A 84 -12.03 0.45 10.71
C SER A 84 -11.64 1.21 9.43
N ALA A 85 -11.58 0.47 8.33
CA ALA A 85 -11.03 0.91 7.06
C ALA A 85 -12.09 1.70 6.28
N LYS A 86 -11.87 3.01 6.14
CA LYS A 86 -12.59 3.80 5.15
C LYS A 86 -11.77 3.79 3.86
N LEU A 87 -12.12 2.89 2.96
CA LEU A 87 -11.45 2.73 1.68
C LEU A 87 -11.90 3.85 0.72
N THR A 88 -11.07 4.87 0.54
CA THR A 88 -11.35 6.01 -0.35
C THR A 88 -10.50 5.91 -1.61
N TRP A 89 -11.14 5.92 -2.78
CA TRP A 89 -10.50 6.03 -4.08
C TRP A 89 -10.58 7.47 -4.58
N ALA A 90 -9.49 7.96 -5.17
CA ALA A 90 -9.45 9.25 -5.84
C ALA A 90 -9.39 9.03 -7.37
N SER A 91 -10.48 8.52 -7.95
CA SER A 91 -10.84 8.90 -9.33
C SER A 91 -11.72 10.12 -9.17
N GLU A 92 -11.38 11.20 -9.83
CA GLU A 92 -12.43 12.12 -10.25
C GLU A 92 -13.35 11.38 -11.22
N GLU A 93 -14.65 11.35 -10.92
CA GLU A 93 -15.69 11.35 -11.94
C GLU A 93 -15.45 12.60 -12.83
N GLY A 94 -14.62 12.44 -13.85
CA GLY A 94 -14.50 13.38 -14.95
C GLY A 94 -15.29 12.82 -16.12
N ASP A 95 -16.47 13.39 -16.35
CA ASP A 95 -17.20 13.23 -17.61
C ASP A 95 -16.25 13.44 -18.81
N HIS A 96 -16.26 12.47 -19.71
CA HIS A 96 -15.86 12.56 -21.11
C HIS A 96 -14.61 13.40 -21.45
N SER A 97 -13.44 12.76 -21.58
CA SER A 97 -12.63 12.92 -22.79
C SER A 97 -11.65 11.74 -22.93
N GLN A 98 -11.56 11.25 -24.16
CA GLN A 98 -10.68 10.17 -24.56
C GLN A 98 -9.27 10.72 -24.76
N ASP A 99 -8.64 11.22 -23.70
CA ASP A 99 -7.24 11.64 -23.71
C ASP A 99 -6.37 10.52 -23.12
N THR A 100 -5.52 9.97 -23.98
CA THR A 100 -4.60 8.87 -23.71
C THR A 100 -3.43 9.32 -22.83
N SER A 101 -3.68 9.65 -21.55
CA SER A 101 -2.59 9.97 -20.59
C SER A 101 -3.01 10.01 -19.12
N SER A 102 -4.22 9.64 -18.71
CA SER A 102 -4.61 9.74 -17.30
C SER A 102 -4.08 8.55 -16.49
N VAL A 103 -2.84 8.69 -16.00
CA VAL A 103 -2.31 7.86 -14.91
C VAL A 103 -3.21 8.09 -13.70
N THR A 104 -4.13 7.19 -13.43
CA THR A 104 -5.02 7.30 -12.27
C THR A 104 -4.29 6.77 -11.03
N PRO A 105 -4.03 7.61 -10.03
CA PRO A 105 -3.34 7.20 -8.82
C PRO A 105 -4.26 6.31 -7.97
N PHE A 106 -3.73 5.17 -7.55
CA PHE A 106 -4.39 4.32 -6.56
C PHE A 106 -4.04 4.78 -5.15
N GLN A 107 -5.04 4.83 -4.28
CA GLN A 107 -4.83 5.05 -2.84
C GLN A 107 -5.81 4.21 -2.01
N VAL A 108 -5.30 3.65 -0.93
CA VAL A 108 -6.04 2.90 0.07
C VAL A 108 -5.67 3.44 1.43
N ILE A 109 -6.67 3.78 2.23
CA ILE A 109 -6.50 4.27 3.59
C ILE A 109 -7.30 3.40 4.55
N PHE A 110 -6.69 3.01 5.66
CA PHE A 110 -7.42 2.36 6.75
C PHE A 110 -6.88 2.77 8.10
N LYS A 111 -7.72 2.63 9.13
CA LYS A 111 -7.38 3.00 10.50
C LYS A 111 -7.28 1.77 11.39
N ALA A 112 -6.32 1.78 12.29
CA ALA A 112 -6.09 0.73 13.28
C ALA A 112 -5.63 1.35 14.60
N ASP A 113 -6.11 0.80 15.71
CA ASP A 113 -5.60 1.13 17.04
C ASP A 113 -4.54 0.09 17.42
N GLU A 114 -3.32 0.53 17.67
CA GLU A 114 -2.20 -0.34 18.00
C GLU A 114 -1.49 0.12 19.28
N SER A 115 -0.87 -0.82 19.98
CA SER A 115 0.10 -0.44 21.02
C SER A 115 1.43 -0.05 20.37
N PRO A 116 2.27 0.80 21.00
CA PRO A 116 3.61 1.11 20.48
C PRO A 116 4.47 -0.13 20.21
N GLN A 117 4.34 -1.18 21.05
CA GLN A 117 5.05 -2.43 20.86
C GLN A 117 4.51 -3.22 19.66
N SER A 118 3.20 -3.25 19.46
CA SER A 118 2.57 -3.87 18.28
C SER A 118 3.02 -3.17 17.01
N LEU A 119 2.91 -1.83 16.96
CA LEU A 119 3.30 -1.03 15.80
C LEU A 119 4.77 -1.25 15.40
N LYS A 120 5.67 -1.34 16.40
CA LYS A 120 7.09 -1.63 16.14
C LYS A 120 7.27 -3.00 15.48
N LYS A 121 6.57 -4.04 15.96
CA LYS A 121 6.60 -5.38 15.35
C LYS A 121 6.01 -5.38 13.96
N ASP A 122 4.85 -4.74 13.78
CA ASP A 122 4.17 -4.61 12.49
C ASP A 122 5.08 -3.95 11.46
N CYS A 123 5.74 -2.85 11.82
CA CYS A 123 6.69 -2.17 10.94
C CYS A 123 7.86 -3.08 10.53
N LEU A 124 8.40 -3.88 11.45
CA LEU A 124 9.48 -4.81 11.13
C LEU A 124 9.01 -5.89 10.15
N ILE A 125 7.81 -6.44 10.34
CA ILE A 125 7.24 -7.47 9.47
C ILE A 125 6.98 -6.91 8.07
N ILE A 126 6.40 -5.71 7.98
CA ILE A 126 6.16 -5.04 6.70
C ILE A 126 7.49 -4.84 5.98
N LYS A 127 8.51 -4.28 6.65
CA LYS A 127 9.84 -4.07 6.04
C LYS A 127 10.47 -5.38 5.57
N GLN A 128 10.38 -6.46 6.37
CA GLN A 128 10.87 -7.79 5.97
C GLN A 128 10.12 -8.33 4.76
N PHE A 129 8.79 -8.15 4.71
CA PHE A 129 7.97 -8.53 3.56
C PHE A 129 8.40 -7.76 2.30
N LEU A 130 8.55 -6.44 2.39
CA LEU A 130 9.00 -5.59 1.27
C LEU A 130 10.37 -6.05 0.75
N ARG A 131 11.32 -6.37 1.64
CA ARG A 131 12.63 -6.93 1.26
C ARG A 131 12.51 -8.25 0.48
N LYS A 132 11.65 -9.16 0.92
CA LYS A 132 11.39 -10.42 0.19
C LYS A 132 10.78 -10.16 -1.19
N VAL A 133 9.86 -9.21 -1.28
CA VAL A 133 9.22 -8.86 -2.55
C VAL A 133 10.23 -8.29 -3.55
N ILE A 134 11.08 -7.33 -3.16
CA ILE A 134 12.04 -6.72 -4.10
C ILE A 134 13.09 -7.72 -4.62
N ILE A 135 13.42 -8.77 -3.85
CA ILE A 135 14.32 -9.85 -4.30
C ILE A 135 13.68 -10.60 -5.48
N VAL A 136 12.37 -10.88 -5.40
CA VAL A 136 11.62 -11.60 -6.44
C VAL A 136 11.17 -10.66 -7.58
N HIS A 137 10.95 -9.38 -7.27
CA HIS A 137 10.37 -8.38 -8.15
C HIS A 137 11.26 -7.13 -8.22
N GLN A 138 12.43 -7.27 -8.85
CA GLN A 138 13.48 -6.24 -8.87
C GLN A 138 13.07 -4.89 -9.49
N LYS A 139 11.98 -4.87 -10.28
CA LYS A 139 11.44 -3.64 -10.89
C LYS A 139 10.44 -2.89 -10.01
N LEU A 140 10.07 -3.46 -8.86
CA LEU A 140 9.22 -2.78 -7.89
C LEU A 140 10.06 -1.91 -6.97
N LYS A 141 9.53 -0.72 -6.69
CA LYS A 141 10.06 0.22 -5.72
C LYS A 141 9.01 0.49 -4.66
N PHE A 142 9.43 0.45 -3.39
CA PHE A 142 8.57 0.77 -2.26
C PHE A 142 9.13 1.94 -1.48
N ASN A 143 8.31 2.96 -1.22
CA ASN A 143 8.61 4.03 -0.28
C ASN A 143 7.85 3.75 1.02
N PHE A 144 8.56 3.36 2.08
CA PHE A 144 7.98 3.15 3.39
C PHE A 144 8.17 4.40 4.25
N HIS A 145 7.09 4.94 4.78
CA HIS A 145 7.07 6.07 5.70
C HIS A 145 6.40 5.67 7.01
N LEU A 146 7.02 6.06 8.12
CA LEU A 146 6.46 5.91 9.46
C LEU A 146 6.56 7.26 10.15
N THR A 147 5.43 7.82 10.56
CA THR A 147 5.37 9.04 11.36
C THR A 147 4.74 8.69 12.71
N VAL A 148 5.47 8.87 13.81
CA VAL A 148 4.96 8.64 15.17
C VAL A 148 5.03 9.94 15.95
N ASN A 149 3.87 10.47 16.36
CA ASN A 149 3.77 11.75 17.08
C ASN A 149 4.57 12.90 16.39
N GLY A 150 4.55 12.95 15.07
CA GLY A 150 5.27 13.96 14.27
C GLY A 150 6.73 13.62 13.94
N ILE A 151 7.32 12.57 14.54
CA ILE A 151 8.67 12.11 14.19
C ILE A 151 8.57 11.18 12.98
N ARG A 152 9.19 11.59 11.87
CA ARG A 152 9.14 10.86 10.59
C ARG A 152 10.40 10.01 10.37
N SER A 153 10.20 8.77 9.94
CA SER A 153 11.19 7.86 9.38
C SER A 153 10.78 7.48 7.97
N ALA A 154 11.73 7.39 7.05
CA ALA A 154 11.50 6.94 5.68
C ALA A 154 12.54 5.88 5.29
N GLU A 155 12.13 4.86 4.54
CA GLU A 155 13.01 3.83 4.00
C GLU A 155 12.54 3.49 2.58
N ILE A 156 13.48 3.39 1.64
CA ILE A 156 13.19 3.05 0.24
C ILE A 156 13.69 1.63 -0.01
N PHE A 157 12.84 0.80 -0.60
CA PHE A 157 13.16 -0.58 -1.00
C PHE A 157 13.05 -0.70 -2.51
N GLY A 158 14.03 -1.35 -3.14
CA GLY A 158 14.05 -1.43 -4.60
C GLY A 158 14.61 -0.15 -5.20
N SER A 159 15.86 -0.25 -5.63
CA SER A 159 16.65 0.73 -6.38
C SER A 159 18.10 0.24 -6.27
N GLY A 160 18.39 -0.86 -6.95
CA GLY A 160 19.74 -1.36 -7.12
C GLY A 160 19.98 -1.58 -8.60
N ARG A 161 20.58 -0.59 -9.28
CA ARG A 161 21.56 -0.96 -10.30
C ARG A 161 22.77 -1.43 -9.50
N GLU A 162 22.83 -2.72 -9.21
CA GLU A 162 24.15 -3.34 -9.06
C GLU A 162 24.69 -3.41 -10.49
N GLY A 163 25.60 -2.48 -10.79
CA GLY A 163 26.37 -2.45 -12.03
C GLY A 163 27.48 -3.48 -12.02
#